data_AF-A0A2G8XX80-F1
#
_entry.id   AF-A0A2G8XX80-F1
#
_cell.length_a   1.000
_cell.length_b   1.000
_cell.length_c   1.000
_cell.angle_alpha   90.00
_cell.angle_beta   90.00
_cell.angle_gamma   90.00
#
_symmetry.space_group_name_H-M   'P 1'
#
loop_
_entity.id
_entity.type
_entity.pdbx_description
1 polymer ?
#
loop_
_entity_poly.entity_id
_entity_poly.type
_entity_poly.pdbx_seq_one_letter_code
_entity_poly.pdbx_strand_id
1 'polypeptide(L)'
;SGYIARRPNELPVLTRWFPMSYAKDALMPAAFLDLILYSREQIAKETAAESNTAIVIDPNAPAWSIIAVKAQNEKYSLPMAPITMLRNTLIEEGGSGVALDREAYKASVAYWKTHAIVMDKESSLE
;
A
#
# COMPACT_ATOMS: atom_id res chain seq x y z
N SER A 1 -1.86 -0.34 -19.09
CA SER A 1 -1.51 -1.49 -18.23
C SER A 1 -0.24 -2.13 -18.74
N GLY A 2 0.60 -2.67 -17.87
CA GLY A 2 1.92 -3.22 -18.23
C GLY A 2 2.58 -3.89 -17.03
N TYR A 3 3.78 -4.43 -17.23
CA TYR A 3 4.59 -4.99 -16.15
C TYR A 3 5.35 -3.86 -15.45
N ILE A 4 5.13 -3.65 -14.15
CA ILE A 4 5.69 -2.54 -13.37
C ILE A 4 6.32 -3.11 -12.10
N ALA A 5 7.58 -2.75 -11.83
CA ALA A 5 8.22 -2.97 -10.54
C ALA A 5 8.01 -1.73 -9.63
N ARG A 6 7.84 -1.93 -8.32
CA ARG A 6 7.67 -0.80 -7.37
C ARG A 6 9.01 -0.19 -6.93
N ARG A 7 10.08 -0.97 -7.05
CA ARG A 7 11.47 -0.64 -6.71
C ARG A 7 12.38 -1.35 -7.72
N PRO A 8 13.61 -0.87 -7.99
CA PRO A 8 14.52 -1.49 -8.98
C PRO A 8 14.95 -2.93 -8.66
N ASN A 9 14.69 -3.40 -7.44
CA ASN A 9 15.07 -4.73 -6.93
C ASN A 9 13.87 -5.67 -6.68
N GLU A 10 12.69 -5.36 -7.22
CA GLU A 10 11.51 -6.25 -7.20
C GLU A 10 11.18 -6.73 -8.61
N LEU A 11 10.74 -7.98 -8.79
CA LEU A 11 10.24 -8.44 -10.08
C LEU A 11 9.05 -7.58 -10.57
N PRO A 12 9.01 -7.18 -11.86
CA PRO A 12 7.94 -6.36 -12.40
C PRO A 12 6.66 -7.19 -12.60
N VAL A 13 5.51 -6.63 -12.23
CA VAL A 13 4.24 -7.36 -12.22
C VAL A 13 3.13 -6.66 -13.01
N LEU A 14 2.24 -7.45 -13.61
CA LEU A 14 1.14 -6.94 -14.42
C LEU A 14 0.20 -6.04 -13.60
N THR A 15 0.17 -4.76 -13.97
CA THR A 15 -0.56 -3.70 -13.28
C THR A 15 -1.47 -2.97 -14.28
N ARG A 16 -2.64 -2.52 -13.82
CA ARG A 16 -3.57 -1.67 -14.60
C ARG A 16 -3.88 -0.38 -13.83
N TRP A 17 -4.03 0.71 -14.57
CA TRP A 17 -4.22 2.05 -14.04
C TRP A 17 -5.06 2.90 -15.00
N PHE A 18 -5.64 3.99 -14.48
CA PHE A 18 -6.10 5.12 -15.30
C PHE A 18 -4.96 6.13 -15.47
N PRO A 19 -4.73 6.65 -16.68
CA PRO A 19 -3.73 7.69 -16.93
C PRO A 19 -4.21 9.07 -16.45
N MET A 20 -3.28 10.01 -16.26
CA MET A 20 -3.61 11.36 -15.77
C MET A 20 -4.42 12.18 -16.77
N SER A 21 -4.27 11.94 -18.09
CA SER A 21 -5.11 12.53 -19.14
C SER A 21 -6.62 12.38 -18.88
N TYR A 22 -7.04 11.26 -18.27
CA TYR A 22 -8.42 11.03 -17.82
C TYR A 22 -8.62 11.39 -16.35
N ALA A 23 -7.73 10.91 -15.47
CA ALA A 23 -7.95 10.98 -14.02
C ALA A 23 -8.03 12.41 -13.48
N LYS A 24 -7.32 13.37 -14.09
CA LYS A 24 -7.34 14.79 -13.69
C LYS A 24 -8.75 15.43 -13.74
N ASP A 25 -9.62 14.94 -14.63
CA ASP A 25 -10.99 15.46 -14.83
C ASP A 25 -12.06 14.60 -14.13
N ALA A 26 -11.67 13.43 -13.61
CA ALA A 26 -12.56 12.42 -13.02
C ALA A 26 -12.39 12.24 -11.49
N LEU A 27 -11.25 12.66 -10.93
CA LEU A 27 -11.00 12.61 -9.50
C LEU A 27 -11.75 13.72 -8.74
N MET A 28 -12.34 13.35 -7.61
CA MET A 28 -13.06 14.24 -6.69
C MET A 28 -12.57 14.01 -5.25
N PRO A 29 -12.79 14.96 -4.32
CA PRO A 29 -12.51 14.75 -2.90
C PRO A 29 -13.19 13.49 -2.37
N ALA A 30 -12.42 12.65 -1.67
CA ALA A 30 -12.92 11.39 -1.13
C ALA A 30 -13.78 11.61 0.13
N ALA A 31 -14.73 10.71 0.37
CA ALA A 31 -15.68 10.84 1.49
C ALA A 31 -15.03 10.65 2.88
N PHE A 32 -13.91 9.91 2.97
CA PHE A 32 -13.24 9.56 4.23
C PHE A 32 -11.72 9.64 4.14
N LEU A 33 -11.09 9.82 5.30
CA LEU A 33 -9.67 9.60 5.51
C LEU A 33 -9.50 8.38 6.44
N ASP A 34 -8.91 7.31 5.92
CA ASP A 34 -8.46 6.14 6.68
C ASP A 34 -7.10 6.49 7.31
N LEU A 35 -7.10 6.66 8.64
CA LEU A 35 -5.95 7.11 9.42
C LEU A 35 -5.26 5.91 10.04
N ILE A 36 -4.12 5.50 9.47
CA ILE A 36 -3.35 4.37 9.98
C ILE A 36 -2.49 4.86 11.16
N LEU A 37 -2.78 4.34 12.35
CA LEU A 37 -2.10 4.69 13.60
C LEU A 37 -1.14 3.59 14.02
N TYR A 38 0.09 3.96 14.38
CA TYR A 38 1.02 3.09 15.10
C TYR A 38 1.17 3.54 16.55
N SER A 39 1.47 2.59 17.44
CA SER A 39 1.85 2.92 18.81
C SER A 39 3.25 3.53 18.84
N ARG A 40 3.52 4.31 19.88
CA ARG A 40 4.81 4.96 20.11
C ARG A 40 5.99 3.98 20.10
N GLU A 41 5.78 2.80 20.69
CA GLU A 41 6.77 1.73 20.81
C GLU A 41 7.07 1.10 19.45
N GLN A 42 6.10 1.05 18.53
CA GLN A 42 6.32 0.54 17.18
C GLN A 42 7.09 1.55 16.31
N ILE A 43 6.75 2.84 16.41
CA ILE A 43 7.47 3.92 15.73
C ILE A 43 8.94 3.95 16.18
N ALA A 44 9.19 3.89 17.49
CA ALA A 44 10.55 3.86 18.04
C ALA A 44 11.37 2.64 17.57
N LYS A 45 10.73 1.47 17.38
CA LYS A 45 11.39 0.28 16.81
C LYS A 45 11.74 0.47 15.34
N GLU A 46 10.80 0.96 14.53
CA GLU A 46 11.00 1.08 13.08
C GLU A 46 12.01 2.17 12.72
N THR A 47 11.96 3.35 13.36
CA THR A 47 12.99 4.40 13.17
C THR A 47 14.39 3.93 13.61
N ALA A 48 14.47 3.16 14.69
CA ALA A 48 15.74 2.59 15.15
C ALA A 48 16.27 1.49 14.20
N ALA A 49 15.39 0.66 13.64
CA ALA A 49 15.77 -0.36 12.66
C ALA A 49 16.22 0.25 11.32
N GLU A 50 15.51 1.29 10.83
CA GLU A 50 15.86 2.04 9.62
C GLU A 50 17.23 2.75 9.76
N SER A 51 17.50 3.32 10.94
CA SER A 51 18.75 4.03 11.23
C SER A 51 19.89 3.11 11.72
N ASN A 52 19.60 1.83 11.99
CA ASN A 52 20.47 0.90 12.73
C ASN A 52 21.02 1.46 14.06
N THR A 53 20.13 2.05 14.87
CA THR A 53 20.44 2.68 16.16
C THR A 53 19.74 1.98 17.34
N ALA A 54 20.04 2.41 18.56
CA ALA A 54 19.34 1.93 19.75
C ALA A 54 17.91 2.49 19.81
N ILE A 55 16.96 1.65 20.24
CA ILE A 55 15.55 2.05 20.43
C ILE A 55 15.45 3.04 21.60
N VAL A 56 14.95 4.25 21.33
CA VAL A 56 14.67 5.28 22.33
C VAL A 56 13.18 5.63 22.27
N ILE A 57 12.50 5.58 23.42
CA ILE A 57 11.07 5.88 23.55
C ILE A 57 10.93 7.09 24.48
N ASP A 58 10.44 8.22 23.97
CA ASP A 58 10.07 9.37 24.81
C ASP A 58 8.78 9.03 25.60
N PRO A 59 8.77 9.08 26.94
CA PRO A 59 7.55 8.85 27.72
C PRO A 59 6.43 9.88 27.46
N ASN A 60 6.74 11.06 26.92
CA ASN A 60 5.82 12.20 26.76
C ASN A 60 5.18 12.34 25.37
N ALA A 61 5.70 11.66 24.36
CA ALA A 61 5.14 11.65 23.01
C ALA A 61 3.69 11.10 22.98
N PRO A 62 2.91 11.25 21.88
CA PRO A 62 1.60 10.60 21.76
C PRO A 62 1.68 9.08 22.01
N ALA A 63 0.63 8.48 22.56
CA ALA A 63 0.53 7.02 22.66
C ALA A 63 0.31 6.36 21.29
N TRP A 64 -0.39 7.08 20.40
CA TRP A 64 -0.67 6.71 19.01
C TRP A 64 -0.35 7.92 18.12
N SER A 65 0.31 7.67 16.99
CA SER A 65 0.57 8.69 15.96
C SER A 65 0.13 8.18 14.58
N ILE A 66 -0.34 9.11 13.74
CA ILE A 66 -0.68 8.84 12.35
C ILE A 66 0.62 8.57 11.57
N ILE A 67 0.74 7.39 10.97
CA ILE A 67 1.87 7.04 10.09
C ILE A 67 1.49 7.03 8.60
N ALA A 68 0.20 6.98 8.28
CA ALA A 68 -0.32 7.17 6.93
C ALA A 68 -1.76 7.70 6.93
N VAL A 69 -2.09 8.47 5.90
CA VAL A 69 -3.45 8.98 5.63
C VAL A 69 -3.87 8.52 4.24
N LYS A 70 -4.97 7.79 4.14
CA LYS A 70 -5.53 7.31 2.87
C LYS A 70 -6.88 7.97 2.61
N ALA A 71 -6.97 8.75 1.53
CA ALA A 71 -8.25 9.24 1.02
C ALA A 71 -9.01 8.09 0.33
N GLN A 72 -10.26 7.84 0.73
CA GLN A 72 -11.08 6.74 0.22
C GLN A 72 -12.59 7.00 0.40
N ASN A 73 -13.44 6.32 -0.35
CA ASN A 73 -14.91 6.46 -0.28
C ASN A 73 -15.58 5.39 0.60
N GLU A 74 -14.80 4.42 1.05
CA GLU A 74 -15.20 3.25 1.78
C GLU A 74 -14.98 3.43 3.30
N LYS A 75 -15.93 2.97 4.13
CA LYS A 75 -15.82 2.99 5.60
C LYS A 75 -15.07 1.76 6.17
N TYR A 76 -14.18 1.16 5.39
CA TYR A 76 -13.36 0.01 5.77
C TYR A 76 -11.99 0.12 5.08
N SER A 77 -10.93 -0.45 5.67
CA SER A 77 -9.59 -0.39 5.08
C SER A 77 -9.56 -1.15 3.75
N LEU A 78 -9.26 -0.43 2.66
CA LEU A 78 -9.18 -1.03 1.31
C LEU A 78 -8.24 -2.24 1.27
N PRO A 79 -8.64 -3.36 0.62
CA PRO A 79 -7.78 -4.53 0.50
C PRO A 79 -6.56 -4.23 -0.37
N MET A 80 -5.40 -4.78 -0.01
CA MET A 80 -4.20 -4.72 -0.85
C MET A 80 -4.48 -5.31 -2.24
N ALA A 81 -3.83 -4.80 -3.29
CA ALA A 81 -3.95 -5.37 -4.63
C ALA A 81 -3.62 -6.89 -4.63
N PRO A 82 -4.32 -7.74 -5.41
CA PRO A 82 -4.17 -9.21 -5.31
C PRO A 82 -2.72 -9.68 -5.51
N ILE A 83 -2.01 -9.05 -6.45
CA ILE A 83 -0.60 -9.34 -6.73
C ILE A 83 0.35 -9.00 -5.57
N THR A 84 0.01 -8.00 -4.73
CA THR A 84 0.76 -7.73 -3.50
C THR A 84 0.51 -8.81 -2.45
N MET A 85 -0.70 -9.36 -2.36
CA MET A 85 -0.95 -10.50 -1.47
C MET A 85 -0.18 -11.76 -1.91
N LEU A 86 -0.01 -11.97 -3.22
CA LEU A 86 0.81 -13.06 -3.75
C LEU A 86 2.30 -12.84 -3.50
N ARG A 87 2.86 -11.67 -3.87
CA ARG A 87 4.28 -11.38 -3.60
C ARG A 87 4.61 -11.40 -2.10
N ASN A 88 3.66 -11.06 -1.23
CA ASN A 88 3.87 -11.13 0.22
C ASN A 88 4.13 -12.56 0.74
N THR A 89 3.84 -13.63 -0.02
CA THR A 89 4.25 -15.01 0.36
C THR A 89 5.70 -15.34 -0.01
N LEU A 90 6.36 -14.53 -0.84
CA LEU A 90 7.70 -14.74 -1.37
C LEU A 90 8.68 -13.85 -0.59
N ILE A 91 9.47 -14.43 0.32
CA ILE A 91 10.39 -13.66 1.18
C ILE A 91 11.53 -13.06 0.35
N GLU A 92 11.99 -13.84 -0.62
CA GLU A 92 13.01 -13.51 -1.61
C GLU A 92 12.65 -12.27 -2.48
N GLU A 93 11.36 -12.01 -2.72
CA GLU A 93 10.85 -10.84 -3.47
C GLU A 93 10.39 -9.70 -2.53
N GLY A 94 10.96 -9.63 -1.32
CA GLY A 94 10.63 -8.59 -0.33
C GLY A 94 9.22 -8.72 0.26
N GLY A 95 8.63 -9.92 0.19
CA GLY A 95 7.39 -10.26 0.88
C GLY A 95 7.58 -10.53 2.37
N SER A 96 6.48 -10.58 3.12
CA SER A 96 6.49 -10.83 4.57
C SER A 96 6.58 -12.31 4.96
N GLY A 97 6.53 -13.23 4.00
CA GLY A 97 6.48 -14.68 4.22
C GLY A 97 5.15 -15.18 4.80
N VAL A 98 4.15 -14.31 4.93
CA VAL A 98 2.83 -14.67 5.47
C VAL A 98 2.07 -15.48 4.44
N ALA A 99 1.53 -16.64 4.86
CA ALA A 99 0.76 -17.52 3.98
C ALA A 99 -0.52 -16.85 3.45
N LEU A 100 -0.88 -17.17 2.19
CA LEU A 100 -2.00 -16.52 1.51
C LEU A 100 -3.37 -16.93 2.10
N ASP A 101 -4.03 -15.98 2.76
CA ASP A 101 -5.48 -16.06 3.02
C ASP A 101 -6.26 -15.99 1.70
N ARG A 102 -6.97 -17.08 1.39
CA ARG A 102 -7.76 -17.25 0.16
C ARG A 102 -9.08 -16.47 0.16
N GLU A 103 -9.65 -16.19 1.32
CA GLU A 103 -10.89 -15.40 1.43
C GLU A 103 -10.57 -13.92 1.35
N ALA A 104 -9.54 -13.45 2.04
CA ALA A 104 -9.03 -12.09 1.89
C ALA A 104 -8.55 -11.83 0.44
N TYR A 105 -7.91 -12.81 -0.21
CA TYR A 105 -7.56 -12.71 -1.63
C TYR A 105 -8.80 -12.59 -2.54
N LYS A 106 -9.86 -13.37 -2.28
CA LYS A 106 -11.13 -13.25 -3.01
C LYS A 106 -11.80 -11.88 -2.80
N ALA A 107 -11.79 -11.35 -1.58
CA ALA A 107 -12.30 -10.01 -1.27
C ALA A 107 -11.49 -8.92 -1.99
N SER A 108 -10.16 -9.04 -2.02
CA SER A 108 -9.27 -8.19 -2.81
C SER A 108 -9.62 -8.24 -4.31
N VAL A 109 -9.73 -9.43 -4.90
CA VAL A 109 -10.11 -9.59 -6.32
C VAL A 109 -11.50 -9.00 -6.59
N ALA A 110 -12.47 -9.12 -5.68
CA ALA A 110 -13.78 -8.51 -5.85
C ALA A 110 -13.70 -6.98 -5.93
N TYR A 111 -12.94 -6.34 -5.03
CA TYR A 111 -12.73 -4.88 -5.05
C TYR A 111 -11.94 -4.42 -6.30
N TRP A 112 -10.80 -5.05 -6.58
CA TRP A 112 -9.90 -4.66 -7.67
C TRP A 112 -10.39 -5.07 -9.08
N LYS A 113 -11.52 -5.77 -9.20
CA LYS A 113 -12.21 -5.99 -10.48
C LYS A 113 -12.93 -4.74 -10.98
N THR A 114 -13.55 -3.95 -10.10
CA THR A 114 -14.28 -2.72 -10.47
C THR A 114 -13.45 -1.46 -10.32
N HIS A 115 -12.36 -1.50 -9.56
CA HIS A 115 -11.46 -0.37 -9.33
C HIS A 115 -10.10 -0.54 -10.01
N ALA A 116 -9.40 0.57 -10.24
CA ALA A 116 -8.02 0.63 -10.71
C ALA A 116 -7.32 1.85 -10.08
N ILE A 117 -6.00 1.78 -9.92
CA ILE A 117 -5.21 2.93 -9.43
C ILE A 117 -5.12 4.03 -10.50
N VAL A 118 -4.77 5.24 -10.09
CA VAL A 118 -4.31 6.31 -10.99
C VAL A 118 -2.78 6.27 -11.06
N MET A 119 -2.21 6.50 -12.24
CA MET A 119 -0.76 6.57 -12.44
C MET A 119 -0.45 7.52 -13.61
N ASP A 120 0.56 8.38 -13.43
CA ASP A 120 1.01 9.30 -14.48
C ASP A 120 1.87 8.58 -15.54
N LYS A 121 1.21 7.74 -16.35
CA LYS A 121 1.80 6.98 -17.44
C LYS A 121 0.76 6.72 -18.53
N GLU A 122 0.76 7.55 -19.57
CA GLU A 122 -0.18 7.45 -20.70
C GLU A 122 -0.01 6.13 -21.49
N SER A 123 1.22 5.63 -21.64
CA SER A 123 1.53 4.38 -22.35
C SER A 123 2.40 3.42 -21.54
N SER A 124 2.12 2.13 -21.68
CA SER A 124 2.92 1.04 -21.14
C SER A 124 4.14 0.67 -21.98
N LEU A 125 4.29 1.26 -23.17
CA LEU A 125 5.51 1.14 -23.95
C LEU A 125 6.65 1.91 -23.26
N GLU A 126 7.88 1.55 -23.63
CA GLU A 126 9.16 2.15 -23.22
C GLU A 126 9.89 2.63 -24.48
#